data_AF-A0AAE0EXI3-F1
#
_entry.id   AF-A0AAE0EXI3-F1
#
_cell.length_a   1.000
_cell.length_b   1.000
_cell.length_c   1.000
_cell.angle_alpha   90.00
_cell.angle_beta   90.00
_cell.angle_gamma   90.00
#
_symmetry.space_group_name_H-M   'P 1'
#
loop_
_entity.id
_entity.type
_entity.pdbx_description
1 polymer ?
#
loop_
_entity_poly.entity_id
_entity_poly.type
_entity_poly.pdbx_seq_one_letter_code
_entity_poly.pdbx_strand_id
1 'polypeptide(L)'
;MPPKTHAHQAASRLKVALQTKLGQVKGDETLVQSLYQALRLVETFLNKAEGTEGELEALKSQVTRCIANKGSSRKAASARTSFRPAKAATPPRSAEKVKAVSKTQDIMFAAQKPEIDFTLPLIAIERKGRTHMNEYGKMAILADQRYENERLQKKNNQRAQQMMNKAELEFQMQENQLRRLEEIKAKDVERKEMTIKVETWEKEAEEQFNVHLQKVAKSKVERKQQVDAKLAQVKAEHEYDRAEDQRILQAAIVETVELEKVKAAIAERNRNELKATHHENLSKVQEKMRLKEQEKEHDILIWKQGEQLALQREQQRVAAREKITARAAKMAIMSDSDNVKAREAEKRRKIDERIEREQANFNRLEDEKVAIKQAKKKQMKVEMLTSLDVQLKEKEKVVHKELQEKHELAQTLEENFRDYEQKEADLKALKKHRNYKHGSEVYTQIIDDAQKRYVESQDHMPDVEKKLQRTFLEALPT
;
A
#
# COMPACT_ATOMS: atom_id res chain seq x y z
N MET A 1 28.65 -7.53 23.19
CA MET A 1 27.82 -8.39 22.32
C MET A 1 27.68 -9.74 22.99
N PRO A 2 26.46 -10.31 23.09
CA PRO A 2 26.27 -11.62 23.68
C PRO A 2 27.06 -12.69 22.90
N PRO A 3 27.56 -13.74 23.56
CA PRO A 3 28.31 -14.80 22.90
C PRO A 3 27.46 -15.48 21.82
N LYS A 4 28.00 -15.64 20.62
CA LYS A 4 27.30 -16.30 19.50
C LYS A 4 26.98 -17.74 19.89
N THR A 5 25.69 -18.06 20.00
CA THR A 5 25.19 -19.40 20.33
C THR A 5 25.67 -20.42 19.28
N HIS A 6 25.74 -21.71 19.65
CA HIS A 6 26.07 -22.79 18.71
C HIS A 6 25.17 -22.76 17.46
N ALA A 7 23.90 -22.36 17.62
CA ALA A 7 22.96 -22.17 16.52
C ALA A 7 23.38 -21.04 15.55
N HIS A 8 23.87 -19.90 16.05
CA HIS A 8 24.40 -18.83 15.21
C HIS A 8 25.67 -19.25 14.46
N GLN A 9 26.54 -20.03 15.10
CA GLN A 9 27.74 -20.55 14.45
C GLN A 9 27.38 -21.55 13.33
N ALA A 10 26.41 -22.44 13.57
CA ALA A 10 25.91 -23.37 12.57
C ALA A 10 25.22 -22.66 11.39
N ALA A 11 24.41 -21.63 11.66
CA ALA A 11 23.79 -20.80 10.61
C ALA A 11 24.83 -20.00 9.81
N SER A 12 25.90 -19.51 10.44
CA SER A 12 27.00 -18.83 9.75
C SER A 12 27.74 -19.79 8.80
N ARG A 13 27.98 -21.04 9.21
CA ARG A 13 28.55 -22.08 8.34
C ARG A 13 27.61 -22.43 7.18
N LEU A 14 26.31 -22.49 7.43
CA LEU A 14 25.28 -22.73 6.41
C LEU A 14 25.25 -21.60 5.37
N LYS A 15 25.38 -20.34 5.80
CA LYS A 15 25.49 -19.18 4.91
C LYS A 15 26.67 -19.32 3.95
N VAL A 16 27.85 -19.65 4.46
CA VAL A 16 29.06 -19.84 3.64
C VAL A 16 28.89 -20.99 2.65
N ALA A 17 28.30 -22.11 3.09
CA ALA A 17 28.02 -23.25 2.21
C ALA A 17 27.06 -22.90 1.07
N LEU A 18 26.02 -22.11 1.35
CA LEU A 18 25.05 -21.64 0.35
C LEU A 18 25.65 -20.61 -0.61
N GLN A 19 26.48 -19.67 -0.13
CA GLN A 19 27.20 -18.73 -1.00
C GLN A 19 28.21 -19.44 -1.92
N THR A 20 28.89 -20.46 -1.40
CA THR A 20 29.81 -21.28 -2.20
C THR A 20 29.05 -22.06 -3.28
N LYS A 21 27.90 -22.66 -2.94
CA LYS A 21 27.02 -23.32 -3.90
C LYS A 21 26.50 -22.36 -4.96
N LEU A 22 26.13 -21.14 -4.58
CA LEU A 22 25.69 -20.10 -5.52
C LEU A 22 26.79 -19.74 -6.53
N GLY A 23 28.05 -19.64 -6.09
CA GLY A 23 29.19 -19.40 -6.97
C GLY A 23 29.52 -20.56 -7.93
N GLN A 24 29.06 -21.78 -7.62
CA GLN A 24 29.25 -22.98 -8.43
C GLN A 24 28.13 -23.24 -9.44
N VAL A 25 26.94 -22.66 -9.23
CA VAL A 25 25.79 -22.84 -10.13
C VAL A 25 25.84 -21.77 -11.24
N LYS A 26 26.22 -22.17 -12.45
CA LYS A 26 26.16 -21.33 -13.65
C LYS A 26 25.01 -21.80 -14.55
N GLY A 27 24.06 -20.91 -14.85
CA GLY A 27 23.06 -21.09 -15.92
C GLY A 27 21.71 -21.69 -15.52
N ASP A 28 21.44 -21.95 -14.24
CA ASP A 28 20.10 -22.35 -13.78
C ASP A 28 19.47 -21.24 -12.91
N GLU A 29 18.78 -20.31 -13.57
CA GLU A 29 18.16 -19.14 -12.93
C GLU A 29 17.20 -19.50 -11.78
N THR A 30 16.47 -20.62 -11.92
CA THR A 30 15.54 -21.07 -10.87
C THR A 30 16.26 -21.60 -9.64
N LEU A 31 17.37 -22.31 -9.83
CA LEU A 31 18.21 -22.79 -8.72
C LEU A 31 18.94 -21.61 -8.05
N VAL A 32 19.43 -20.66 -8.85
CA VAL A 32 20.05 -19.41 -8.36
C VAL A 32 19.07 -18.62 -7.51
N GLN A 33 17.83 -18.41 -7.96
CA GLN A 33 16.78 -17.74 -7.19
C GLN A 33 16.46 -18.48 -5.88
N SER A 34 16.34 -19.81 -5.92
CA SER A 34 16.09 -20.60 -4.71
C SER A 34 17.23 -20.53 -3.69
N LEU A 35 18.49 -20.46 -4.15
CA LEU A 35 19.67 -20.29 -3.29
C LEU A 35 19.75 -18.88 -2.69
N TYR A 36 19.39 -17.84 -3.44
CA TYR A 36 19.26 -16.48 -2.90
C TYR A 36 18.17 -16.38 -1.84
N GLN A 37 17.02 -17.04 -2.05
CA GLN A 37 15.95 -17.09 -1.06
C GLN A 37 16.38 -17.82 0.22
N ALA A 38 17.07 -18.96 0.07
CA ALA A 38 17.65 -19.68 1.20
C ALA A 38 18.69 -18.85 1.96
N LEU A 39 19.54 -18.09 1.26
CA LEU A 39 20.51 -17.17 1.89
C LEU A 39 19.83 -16.08 2.71
N ARG A 40 18.76 -15.47 2.17
CA ARG A 40 18.00 -14.43 2.87
C ARG A 40 17.39 -14.97 4.18
N LEU A 41 16.88 -16.20 4.18
CA LEU A 41 16.36 -16.84 5.39
C LEU A 41 17.45 -17.04 6.45
N VAL A 42 18.64 -17.47 6.04
CA VAL A 42 19.79 -17.64 6.95
C VAL A 42 20.26 -16.29 7.50
N GLU A 43 20.26 -15.23 6.69
CA GLU A 43 20.59 -13.87 7.15
C GLU A 43 19.58 -13.31 8.13
N THR A 44 18.28 -13.53 7.90
CA THR A 44 17.24 -13.13 8.86
C THR A 44 17.35 -13.88 10.19
N PHE A 45 17.78 -15.14 10.17
CA PHE A 45 18.04 -15.89 11.40
C PHE A 45 19.27 -15.36 12.15
N LEU A 46 20.37 -15.06 11.44
CA LEU A 46 21.60 -14.53 12.03
C LEU A 46 21.44 -13.12 12.63
N ASN A 47 20.44 -12.36 12.19
CA ASN A 47 20.12 -11.03 12.70
C ASN A 47 19.17 -11.05 13.92
N LYS A 48 18.66 -12.21 14.33
CA LYS A 48 17.82 -12.35 15.54
C LYS A 48 18.68 -12.56 16.78
N ALA A 49 18.30 -11.96 17.91
CA ALA A 49 19.12 -11.93 19.13
C ALA A 49 19.22 -13.29 19.87
N GLU A 50 18.19 -14.14 19.82
CA GLU A 50 18.06 -15.32 20.71
C GLU A 50 18.27 -16.68 20.03
N GLY A 51 18.54 -16.68 18.71
CA GLY A 51 18.63 -17.86 17.83
C GLY A 51 18.81 -19.20 18.55
N THR A 52 17.67 -19.86 18.76
CA THR A 52 17.56 -21.11 19.54
C THR A 52 17.84 -22.33 18.66
N GLU A 53 18.12 -23.49 19.26
CA GLU A 53 18.36 -24.73 18.49
C GLU A 53 17.11 -25.23 17.76
N GLY A 54 15.91 -25.01 18.32
CA GLY A 54 14.64 -25.34 17.66
C GLY A 54 14.40 -24.50 16.41
N GLU A 55 14.72 -23.20 16.46
CA GLU A 55 14.65 -22.32 15.30
C GLU A 55 15.73 -22.65 14.24
N LEU A 56 16.89 -23.17 14.64
CA LEU A 56 17.90 -23.66 13.71
C LEU A 56 17.42 -24.89 12.93
N GLU A 57 16.77 -25.85 13.58
CA GLU A 57 16.16 -27.00 12.89
C GLU A 57 15.04 -26.56 11.94
N ALA A 58 14.22 -25.58 12.35
CA ALA A 58 13.23 -24.97 11.47
C ALA A 58 13.90 -24.32 10.25
N LEU A 59 14.98 -23.56 10.45
CA LEU A 59 15.75 -22.93 9.37
C LEU A 59 16.35 -23.97 8.41
N LYS A 60 16.97 -25.04 8.90
CA LYS A 60 17.48 -26.13 8.06
C LYS A 60 16.36 -26.75 7.22
N SER A 61 15.19 -26.98 7.81
CA SER A 61 14.03 -27.54 7.08
C SER A 61 13.48 -26.59 6.01
N GLN A 62 13.51 -25.28 6.26
CA GLN A 62 13.06 -24.26 5.31
C GLN A 62 14.06 -24.07 4.17
N VAL A 63 15.36 -24.02 4.48
CA VAL A 63 16.44 -23.99 3.48
C VAL A 63 16.39 -25.23 2.59
N THR A 64 16.18 -26.42 3.18
CA THR A 64 16.02 -27.66 2.42
C THR A 64 14.79 -27.62 1.52
N ARG A 65 13.66 -27.08 2.00
CA ARG A 65 12.44 -26.88 1.18
C ARG A 65 12.66 -25.90 0.02
N CYS A 66 13.36 -24.79 0.24
CA CYS A 66 13.70 -23.85 -0.81
C CYS A 66 14.51 -24.53 -1.93
N ILE A 67 15.47 -25.38 -1.57
CA ILE A 67 16.38 -26.05 -2.52
C ILE A 67 15.73 -27.30 -3.15
N ALA A 68 14.82 -27.98 -2.46
CA ALA A 68 14.17 -29.22 -2.90
C ALA A 68 13.13 -29.03 -4.03
N ASN A 69 12.80 -27.81 -4.41
CA ASN A 69 11.83 -27.52 -5.48
C ASN A 69 12.28 -27.94 -6.90
N LYS A 70 13.45 -28.56 -7.04
CA LYS A 70 13.83 -29.38 -8.22
C LYS A 70 14.22 -30.80 -7.81
N GLY A 71 13.23 -31.65 -7.58
CA GLY A 71 13.45 -33.08 -7.36
C GLY A 71 12.30 -34.00 -7.74
N SER A 72 11.18 -33.50 -8.26
CA SER A 72 10.00 -34.36 -8.51
C SER A 72 9.18 -33.98 -9.74
N SER A 73 9.85 -33.64 -10.85
CA SER A 73 9.27 -33.86 -12.16
C SER A 73 10.29 -34.63 -13.00
N ARG A 74 9.98 -35.88 -13.33
CA ARG A 74 10.80 -36.86 -14.07
C ARG A 74 11.91 -37.58 -13.28
N LYS A 75 11.52 -38.45 -12.34
CA LYS A 75 12.04 -39.84 -12.25
C LYS A 75 11.32 -40.64 -11.17
N ALA A 76 10.99 -41.89 -11.52
CA ALA A 76 10.62 -43.00 -10.64
C ALA A 76 9.26 -42.96 -9.92
N ALA A 77 8.19 -43.09 -10.70
CA ALA A 77 7.07 -43.93 -10.29
C ALA A 77 7.52 -45.41 -10.32
N SER A 78 8.29 -45.86 -9.33
CA SER A 78 8.50 -47.29 -9.04
C SER A 78 9.34 -47.46 -7.77
N ALA A 79 8.70 -47.33 -6.61
CA ALA A 79 9.18 -47.93 -5.36
C ALA A 79 7.99 -48.18 -4.43
N ARG A 80 6.99 -48.90 -4.94
CA ARG A 80 6.10 -49.72 -4.09
C ARG A 80 6.87 -50.99 -3.78
N THR A 81 7.45 -51.09 -2.59
CA THR A 81 7.67 -52.40 -1.96
C THR A 81 7.45 -52.25 -0.47
N SER A 82 6.25 -52.65 -0.08
CA SER A 82 5.81 -53.00 1.25
C SER A 82 6.80 -53.93 1.96
N PHE A 83 7.19 -53.58 3.18
CA PHE A 83 7.73 -54.54 4.13
C PHE A 83 6.53 -55.13 4.90
N ARG A 84 6.14 -56.37 4.60
CA ARG A 84 5.20 -57.17 5.40
C ARG A 84 5.95 -58.37 6.00
N PRO A 85 5.79 -58.69 7.29
CA PRO A 85 6.33 -59.94 7.85
C PRO A 85 5.52 -61.15 7.37
N ALA A 86 6.22 -62.23 7.06
CA ALA A 86 5.66 -63.51 6.62
C ALA A 86 4.83 -64.18 7.73
N LYS A 87 3.64 -64.67 7.36
CA LYS A 87 2.75 -65.45 8.24
C LYS A 87 3.08 -66.95 8.05
N ALA A 88 3.28 -67.66 9.16
CA ALA A 88 3.68 -69.05 9.21
C ALA A 88 2.66 -70.00 8.55
N ALA A 89 3.17 -71.06 7.90
CA ALA A 89 2.39 -72.14 7.33
C ALA A 89 2.09 -73.21 8.38
N THR A 90 0.83 -73.64 8.48
CA THR A 90 0.39 -74.83 9.21
C THR A 90 -0.13 -75.88 8.21
N PRO A 91 0.18 -77.18 8.41
CA PRO A 91 0.00 -78.22 7.39
C PRO A 91 -1.41 -78.87 7.44
N PRO A 92 -1.86 -79.56 6.37
CA PRO A 92 -3.11 -80.30 6.37
C PRO A 92 -2.92 -81.69 7.02
N ARG A 93 -3.87 -82.10 7.86
CA ARG A 93 -3.91 -83.44 8.49
C ARG A 93 -4.91 -84.35 7.79
N SER A 94 -4.55 -85.63 7.80
CA SER A 94 -5.02 -86.80 7.04
C SER A 94 -6.50 -87.18 7.17
N ALA A 95 -7.00 -87.77 6.09
CA ALA A 95 -8.25 -88.50 5.99
C ALA A 95 -8.21 -89.83 6.77
N GLU A 96 -9.28 -90.13 7.50
CA GLU A 96 -9.55 -91.45 8.06
C GLU A 96 -10.98 -91.88 7.67
N LYS A 97 -11.09 -93.07 7.07
CA LYS A 97 -12.32 -93.67 6.56
C LYS A 97 -12.98 -94.51 7.67
N VAL A 98 -14.29 -94.36 7.87
CA VAL A 98 -15.12 -95.39 8.51
C VAL A 98 -16.06 -95.98 7.46
N LYS A 99 -16.16 -97.31 7.46
CA LYS A 99 -16.97 -98.11 6.54
C LYS A 99 -18.46 -98.04 6.89
N ALA A 100 -19.25 -98.14 5.83
CA ALA A 100 -20.70 -98.20 5.73
C ALA A 100 -21.38 -99.35 6.51
N VAL A 101 -22.72 -99.23 6.64
CA VAL A 101 -23.75 -100.16 6.11
C VAL A 101 -25.13 -99.59 6.55
N SER A 102 -25.87 -98.92 5.67
CA SER A 102 -26.86 -99.40 4.68
C SER A 102 -28.30 -99.48 5.22
N LYS A 103 -29.18 -98.72 4.56
CA LYS A 103 -30.63 -98.59 4.76
C LYS A 103 -31.40 -99.57 3.87
N THR A 104 -32.48 -100.11 4.44
CA THR A 104 -33.79 -100.50 3.86
C THR A 104 -33.90 -101.05 2.43
N GLN A 105 -34.60 -102.19 2.34
CA GLN A 105 -35.38 -102.58 1.16
C GLN A 105 -36.77 -103.11 1.58
N ASP A 106 -37.80 -102.41 1.11
CA ASP A 106 -39.14 -102.94 0.88
C ASP A 106 -39.14 -103.72 -0.44
N ILE A 107 -39.62 -104.97 -0.43
CA ILE A 107 -40.04 -105.67 -1.66
C ILE A 107 -41.31 -106.47 -1.37
N MET A 108 -42.40 -106.08 -2.05
CA MET A 108 -43.62 -106.85 -2.25
C MET A 108 -43.32 -108.06 -3.15
N PHE A 109 -43.75 -109.26 -2.76
CA PHE A 109 -43.80 -110.41 -3.67
C PHE A 109 -45.24 -110.89 -3.86
N ALA A 110 -45.64 -110.90 -5.12
CA ALA A 110 -46.84 -111.51 -5.64
C ALA A 110 -46.62 -113.02 -5.88
N ALA A 111 -47.69 -113.76 -5.60
CA ALA A 111 -48.12 -115.06 -6.13
C ALA A 111 -47.13 -115.95 -6.90
N GLN A 112 -46.87 -117.14 -6.36
CA GLN A 112 -46.87 -118.40 -7.10
C GLN A 112 -47.08 -119.59 -6.13
N LYS A 113 -48.08 -120.43 -6.43
CA LYS A 113 -48.29 -121.74 -5.80
C LYS A 113 -47.14 -122.70 -6.19
N PRO A 114 -46.85 -123.68 -5.33
CA PRO A 114 -47.09 -125.06 -5.76
C PRO A 114 -47.83 -125.89 -4.70
N GLU A 115 -48.41 -126.98 -5.20
CA GLU A 115 -49.20 -127.98 -4.50
C GLU A 115 -48.37 -128.86 -3.55
N ILE A 116 -48.99 -129.15 -2.39
CA ILE A 116 -48.97 -130.40 -1.62
C ILE A 116 -47.60 -130.85 -1.05
N ASP A 117 -47.41 -130.72 0.28
CA ASP A 117 -47.58 -131.86 1.20
C ASP A 117 -47.54 -131.46 2.69
N PHE A 118 -48.24 -132.27 3.49
CA PHE A 118 -48.63 -132.05 4.88
C PHE A 118 -47.45 -131.95 5.87
N THR A 119 -47.53 -131.00 6.81
CA THR A 119 -47.55 -131.22 8.28
C THR A 119 -47.51 -129.88 9.02
N LEU A 120 -48.47 -129.65 9.93
CA LEU A 120 -48.52 -128.51 10.85
C LEU A 120 -47.51 -128.70 12.00
N PRO A 121 -46.55 -127.78 12.22
CA PRO A 121 -45.98 -127.58 13.54
C PRO A 121 -46.79 -126.52 14.29
N LEU A 122 -47.22 -126.84 15.51
CA LEU A 122 -47.87 -125.92 16.44
C LEU A 122 -47.15 -124.57 16.49
N ILE A 123 -47.87 -123.53 16.07
CA ILE A 123 -47.42 -122.16 16.05
C ILE A 123 -47.29 -121.64 17.49
N ALA A 124 -46.06 -121.45 17.97
CA ALA A 124 -45.75 -120.77 19.23
C ALA A 124 -45.95 -119.24 19.12
N ILE A 125 -47.17 -118.76 18.86
CA ILE A 125 -47.49 -117.32 18.90
C ILE A 125 -47.77 -116.86 20.34
N GLU A 126 -48.24 -117.74 21.23
CA GLU A 126 -48.55 -117.34 22.62
C GLU A 126 -47.32 -116.95 23.45
N ARG A 127 -46.13 -117.46 23.11
CA ARG A 127 -44.88 -117.09 23.79
C ARG A 127 -44.36 -115.70 23.39
N LYS A 128 -44.63 -115.23 22.17
CA LYS A 128 -44.24 -113.89 21.71
C LYS A 128 -45.19 -112.79 22.20
N GLY A 129 -46.48 -113.10 22.35
CA GLY A 129 -47.46 -112.16 22.92
C GLY A 129 -47.19 -111.81 24.40
N ARG A 130 -46.74 -112.79 25.22
CA ARG A 130 -46.44 -112.56 26.65
C ARG A 130 -45.14 -111.78 26.88
N THR A 131 -44.16 -111.83 25.98
CA THR A 131 -42.93 -111.03 26.08
C THR A 131 -43.13 -109.55 25.74
N HIS A 132 -44.13 -109.20 24.92
CA HIS A 132 -44.46 -107.79 24.61
C HIS A 132 -45.36 -107.11 25.65
N MET A 133 -45.97 -107.88 26.55
CA MET A 133 -46.87 -107.40 27.62
C MET A 133 -46.31 -107.63 29.04
N ASN A 134 -45.00 -107.83 29.17
CA ASN A 134 -44.37 -107.90 30.49
C ASN A 134 -44.15 -106.49 31.09
N GLU A 135 -43.99 -106.40 32.40
CA GLU A 135 -43.82 -105.12 33.12
C GLU A 135 -42.61 -104.33 32.58
N TYR A 136 -41.55 -105.01 32.17
CA TYR A 136 -40.37 -104.40 31.55
C TYR A 136 -40.67 -103.74 30.20
N GLY A 137 -41.53 -104.34 29.36
CA GLY A 137 -41.97 -103.74 28.08
C GLY A 137 -42.84 -102.51 28.28
N LYS A 138 -43.70 -102.50 29.30
CA LYS A 138 -44.45 -101.29 29.71
C LYS A 138 -43.52 -100.19 30.22
N MET A 139 -42.48 -100.56 30.98
CA MET A 139 -41.47 -99.61 31.45
C MET A 139 -40.62 -99.04 30.31
N ALA A 140 -40.30 -99.83 29.27
CA ALA A 140 -39.62 -99.35 28.08
C ALA A 140 -40.46 -98.32 27.30
N ILE A 141 -41.76 -98.60 27.09
CA ILE A 141 -42.69 -97.66 26.45
C ILE A 141 -42.83 -96.37 27.27
N LEU A 142 -42.90 -96.46 28.60
CA LEU A 142 -42.95 -95.28 29.48
C LEU A 142 -41.63 -94.48 29.43
N ALA A 143 -40.48 -95.14 29.31
CA ALA A 143 -39.19 -94.48 29.17
C ALA A 143 -39.08 -93.75 27.82
N ASP A 144 -39.52 -94.37 26.73
CA ASP A 144 -39.57 -93.76 25.40
C ASP A 144 -40.53 -92.56 25.38
N GLN A 145 -41.72 -92.68 25.99
CA GLN A 145 -42.66 -91.56 26.13
C GLN A 145 -42.08 -90.41 26.97
N ARG A 146 -41.33 -90.71 28.04
CA ARG A 146 -40.63 -89.68 28.82
C ARG A 146 -39.54 -89.00 27.99
N TYR A 147 -38.77 -89.75 27.22
CA TYR A 147 -37.75 -89.20 26.33
C TYR A 147 -38.35 -88.32 25.23
N GLU A 148 -39.46 -88.74 24.62
CA GLU A 148 -40.20 -87.93 23.64
C GLU A 148 -40.74 -86.64 24.26
N ASN A 149 -41.31 -86.72 25.46
CA ASN A 149 -41.78 -85.55 26.20
C ASN A 149 -40.64 -84.59 26.57
N GLU A 150 -39.50 -85.10 27.05
CA GLU A 150 -38.31 -84.28 27.32
C GLU A 150 -37.78 -83.61 26.05
N ARG A 151 -37.80 -84.32 24.92
CA ARG A 151 -37.39 -83.78 23.62
C ARG A 151 -38.33 -82.66 23.17
N LEU A 152 -39.64 -82.84 23.32
CA LEU A 152 -40.65 -81.81 23.03
C LEU A 152 -40.49 -80.60 23.95
N GLN A 153 -40.25 -80.82 25.25
CA GLN A 153 -40.01 -79.75 26.22
C GLN A 153 -38.74 -78.96 25.89
N LYS A 154 -37.64 -79.63 25.53
CA LYS A 154 -36.40 -78.96 25.07
C LYS A 154 -36.63 -78.10 23.82
N LYS A 155 -37.42 -78.59 22.86
CA LYS A 155 -37.78 -77.84 21.65
C LYS A 155 -38.63 -76.61 21.98
N ASN A 156 -39.59 -76.74 22.89
CA ASN A 156 -40.42 -75.62 23.33
C ASN A 156 -39.61 -74.58 24.11
N ASN A 157 -38.69 -75.00 24.97
CA ASN A 157 -37.78 -74.10 25.68
C ASN A 157 -36.86 -73.34 24.72
N GLN A 158 -36.32 -74.00 23.70
CA GLN A 158 -35.52 -73.33 22.66
C GLN A 158 -36.34 -72.31 21.86
N ARG A 159 -37.62 -72.62 21.54
CA ARG A 159 -38.52 -71.66 20.89
C ARG A 159 -38.84 -70.46 21.78
N ALA A 160 -39.10 -70.70 23.07
CA ALA A 160 -39.33 -69.63 24.04
C ALA A 160 -38.12 -68.71 24.15
N GLN A 161 -36.90 -69.28 24.20
CA GLN A 161 -35.67 -68.50 24.26
C GLN A 161 -35.40 -67.71 22.97
N GLN A 162 -35.69 -68.28 21.80
CA GLN A 162 -35.61 -67.55 20.52
C GLN A 162 -36.61 -66.39 20.46
N MET A 163 -37.83 -66.57 20.97
CA MET A 163 -38.82 -65.50 21.05
C MET A 163 -38.39 -64.38 22.00
N MET A 164 -37.81 -64.72 23.16
CA MET A 164 -37.26 -63.72 24.08
C MET A 164 -36.10 -62.94 23.46
N ASN A 165 -35.13 -63.64 22.84
CA ASN A 165 -34.01 -62.97 22.17
C ASN A 165 -34.47 -62.06 21.03
N LYS A 166 -35.50 -62.49 20.27
CA LYS A 166 -36.08 -61.67 19.21
C LYS A 166 -36.72 -60.40 19.77
N ALA A 167 -37.51 -60.53 20.85
CA ALA A 167 -38.13 -59.39 21.52
C ALA A 167 -37.09 -58.42 22.08
N GLU A 168 -35.99 -58.93 22.66
CA GLU A 168 -34.90 -58.10 23.17
C GLU A 168 -34.16 -57.35 22.05
N LEU A 169 -33.90 -58.01 20.91
CA LEU A 169 -33.29 -57.36 19.74
C LEU A 169 -34.22 -56.31 19.11
N GLU A 170 -35.52 -56.59 19.01
CA GLU A 170 -36.51 -55.62 18.54
C GLU A 170 -36.58 -54.40 19.47
N PHE A 171 -36.51 -54.61 20.79
CA PHE A 171 -36.45 -53.54 21.78
C PHE A 171 -35.18 -52.69 21.63
N GLN A 172 -34.00 -53.30 21.53
CA GLN A 172 -32.74 -52.59 21.32
C GLN A 172 -32.72 -51.82 19.99
N MET A 173 -33.35 -52.36 18.94
CA MET A 173 -33.47 -51.68 17.65
C MET A 173 -34.36 -50.44 17.76
N GLN A 174 -35.50 -50.54 18.46
CA GLN A 174 -36.39 -49.39 18.72
C GLN A 174 -35.68 -48.31 19.55
N GLU A 175 -34.95 -48.71 20.60
CA GLU A 175 -34.19 -47.76 21.42
C GLU A 175 -33.10 -47.03 20.62
N ASN A 176 -32.39 -47.76 19.75
CA ASN A 176 -31.40 -47.16 18.84
C ASN A 176 -32.05 -46.21 17.82
N GLN A 177 -33.24 -46.53 17.32
CA GLN A 177 -33.97 -45.63 16.43
C GLN A 177 -34.38 -44.34 17.15
N LEU A 178 -34.86 -44.43 18.39
CA LEU A 178 -35.19 -43.26 19.20
C LEU A 178 -33.96 -42.39 19.46
N ARG A 179 -32.82 -42.98 19.86
CA ARG A 179 -31.56 -42.24 20.04
C ARG A 179 -31.11 -41.53 18.77
N ARG A 180 -31.19 -42.19 17.60
CA ARG A 180 -30.86 -41.54 16.31
C ARG A 180 -31.77 -40.36 15.99
N LEU A 181 -33.07 -40.47 16.29
CA LEU A 181 -34.00 -39.36 16.09
C LEU A 181 -33.70 -38.19 17.03
N GLU A 182 -33.30 -38.46 18.27
CA GLU A 182 -32.87 -37.42 19.22
C GLU A 182 -31.58 -36.73 18.75
N GLU A 183 -30.58 -37.48 18.27
CA GLU A 183 -29.35 -36.93 17.70
C GLU A 183 -29.61 -36.04 16.48
N ILE A 184 -30.52 -36.45 15.59
CA ILE A 184 -30.91 -35.65 14.43
C ILE A 184 -31.57 -34.35 14.88
N LYS A 185 -32.50 -34.41 15.85
CA LYS A 185 -33.14 -33.20 16.41
C LYS A 185 -32.12 -32.28 17.07
N ALA A 186 -31.15 -32.81 17.81
CA ALA A 186 -30.09 -32.02 18.43
C ALA A 186 -29.21 -31.31 17.37
N LYS A 187 -28.82 -32.02 16.31
CA LYS A 187 -28.06 -31.43 15.19
C LYS A 187 -28.85 -30.37 14.43
N ASP A 188 -30.16 -30.54 14.28
CA ASP A 188 -31.02 -29.53 13.65
C ASP A 188 -31.13 -28.26 14.51
N VAL A 189 -31.17 -28.40 15.84
CA VAL A 189 -31.12 -27.26 16.76
C VAL A 189 -29.76 -26.55 16.67
N GLU A 190 -28.65 -27.29 16.72
CA GLU A 190 -27.30 -26.73 16.57
C GLU A 190 -27.15 -25.99 15.23
N ARG A 191 -27.67 -26.55 14.14
CA ARG A 191 -27.67 -25.90 12.82
C ARG A 191 -28.46 -24.59 12.83
N LYS A 192 -29.63 -24.55 13.47
CA LYS A 192 -30.43 -23.33 13.60
C LYS A 192 -29.71 -22.27 14.43
N GLU A 193 -29.12 -22.65 15.56
CA GLU A 193 -28.33 -21.74 16.40
C GLU A 193 -27.12 -21.18 15.66
N MET A 194 -26.40 -22.01 14.90
CA MET A 194 -25.28 -21.56 14.06
C MET A 194 -25.73 -20.60 12.96
N THR A 195 -26.90 -20.85 12.36
CA THR A 195 -27.47 -19.94 11.36
C THR A 195 -27.80 -18.58 11.97
N ILE A 196 -28.46 -18.57 13.13
CA ILE A 196 -28.75 -17.33 13.87
C ILE A 196 -27.46 -16.58 14.21
N LYS A 197 -26.43 -17.28 14.69
CA LYS A 197 -25.13 -16.67 14.96
C LYS A 197 -24.55 -16.03 13.70
N VAL A 198 -24.52 -16.74 12.58
CA VAL A 198 -24.00 -16.18 11.31
C VAL A 198 -24.77 -14.92 10.92
N GLU A 199 -26.10 -14.93 10.99
CA GLU A 199 -26.92 -13.74 10.71
C GLU A 199 -26.63 -12.57 11.67
N THR A 200 -26.36 -12.83 12.96
CA THR A 200 -25.97 -11.77 13.89
C THR A 200 -24.58 -11.22 13.55
N TRP A 201 -23.62 -12.07 13.20
CA TRP A 201 -22.28 -11.63 12.78
C TRP A 201 -22.32 -10.80 11.49
N GLU A 202 -23.16 -11.18 10.53
CA GLU A 202 -23.37 -10.43 9.29
C GLU A 202 -23.98 -9.05 9.57
N LYS A 203 -25.02 -8.98 10.42
CA LYS A 203 -25.61 -7.70 10.84
C LYS A 203 -24.63 -6.80 11.58
N GLU A 204 -23.86 -7.34 12.52
CA GLU A 204 -22.83 -6.58 13.24
C GLU A 204 -21.74 -6.04 12.28
N ALA A 205 -21.34 -6.83 11.29
CA ALA A 205 -20.39 -6.39 10.27
C ALA A 205 -20.97 -5.27 9.38
N GLU A 206 -22.23 -5.38 8.97
CA GLU A 206 -22.93 -4.33 8.23
C GLU A 206 -23.07 -3.04 9.05
N GLU A 207 -23.42 -3.14 10.33
CA GLU A 207 -23.49 -1.99 11.24
C GLU A 207 -22.14 -1.30 11.40
N GLN A 208 -21.06 -2.07 11.61
CA GLN A 208 -19.70 -1.52 11.69
C GLN A 208 -19.28 -0.84 10.39
N PHE A 209 -19.62 -1.44 9.25
CA PHE A 209 -19.35 -0.85 7.93
C PHE A 209 -20.13 0.45 7.72
N ASN A 210 -21.40 0.49 8.11
CA ASN A 210 -22.24 1.70 8.04
C ASN A 210 -21.71 2.81 8.94
N VAL A 211 -21.27 2.49 10.17
CA VAL A 211 -20.62 3.46 11.07
C VAL A 211 -19.32 3.99 10.45
N HIS A 212 -18.52 3.13 9.82
CA HIS A 212 -17.32 3.54 9.12
C HIS A 212 -17.62 4.49 7.95
N LEU A 213 -18.61 4.17 7.13
CA LEU A 213 -19.07 5.03 6.04
C LEU A 213 -19.53 6.41 6.55
N GLN A 214 -20.28 6.46 7.65
CA GLN A 214 -20.70 7.72 8.27
C GLN A 214 -19.51 8.53 8.77
N LYS A 215 -18.49 7.91 9.37
CA LYS A 215 -17.26 8.59 9.79
C LYS A 215 -16.50 9.17 8.60
N VAL A 216 -16.37 8.41 7.51
CA VAL A 216 -15.73 8.89 6.27
C VAL A 216 -16.50 10.05 5.66
N ALA A 217 -17.84 9.97 5.62
CA ALA A 217 -18.68 11.05 5.13
C ALA A 217 -18.54 12.33 5.96
N LYS A 218 -18.57 12.23 7.31
CA LYS A 218 -18.32 13.36 8.21
C LYS A 218 -16.94 13.98 7.98
N SER A 219 -15.89 13.17 7.90
CA SER A 219 -14.53 13.67 7.65
C SER A 219 -14.41 14.39 6.29
N LYS A 220 -15.09 13.91 5.25
CA LYS A 220 -15.13 14.61 3.95
C LYS A 220 -15.81 15.99 4.06
N VAL A 221 -16.91 16.09 4.80
CA VAL A 221 -17.61 17.37 5.02
C VAL A 221 -16.73 18.33 5.82
N GLU A 222 -16.11 17.86 6.91
CA GLU A 222 -15.20 18.67 7.73
C GLU A 222 -14.00 19.18 6.92
N ARG A 223 -13.38 18.32 6.10
CA ARG A 223 -12.28 18.73 5.20
C ARG A 223 -12.74 19.79 4.20
N LYS A 224 -13.95 19.64 3.63
CA LYS A 224 -14.50 20.66 2.72
C LYS A 224 -14.69 22.00 3.44
N GLN A 225 -15.26 21.99 4.65
CA GLN A 225 -15.43 23.21 5.45
C GLN A 225 -14.08 23.86 5.80
N GLN A 226 -13.04 23.08 6.10
CA GLN A 226 -11.70 23.60 6.32
C GLN A 226 -11.09 24.25 5.07
N VAL A 227 -11.30 23.64 3.89
CA VAL A 227 -10.86 24.22 2.62
C VAL A 227 -11.61 25.52 2.33
N ASP A 228 -12.93 25.54 2.50
CA ASP A 228 -13.76 26.73 2.28
C ASP A 228 -13.38 27.88 3.24
N ALA A 229 -13.08 27.56 4.51
CA ALA A 229 -12.60 28.53 5.50
C ALA A 229 -11.24 29.12 5.12
N LYS A 230 -10.28 28.28 4.69
CA LYS A 230 -8.98 28.76 4.20
C LYS A 230 -9.12 29.62 2.94
N LEU A 231 -10.01 29.25 2.03
CA LEU A 231 -10.32 30.04 0.84
C LEU A 231 -10.89 31.41 1.19
N ALA A 232 -11.77 31.49 2.19
CA ALA A 232 -12.30 32.75 2.70
C ALA A 232 -11.19 33.61 3.33
N GLN A 233 -10.28 33.00 4.10
CA GLN A 233 -9.13 33.70 4.68
C GLN A 233 -8.22 34.29 3.60
N VAL A 234 -7.84 33.50 2.59
CA VAL A 234 -7.00 33.96 1.47
C VAL A 234 -7.68 35.09 0.69
N LYS A 235 -8.99 35.03 0.50
CA LYS A 235 -9.74 36.14 -0.14
C LYS A 235 -9.69 37.41 0.71
N ALA A 236 -9.85 37.31 2.03
CA ALA A 236 -9.74 38.44 2.94
C ALA A 236 -8.32 39.05 2.95
N GLU A 237 -7.28 38.21 2.97
CA GLU A 237 -5.88 38.65 2.84
C GLU A 237 -5.66 39.38 1.50
N HIS A 238 -6.13 38.85 0.38
CA HIS A 238 -6.04 39.52 -0.91
C HIS A 238 -6.84 40.82 -1.02
N GLU A 239 -7.94 40.97 -0.27
CA GLU A 239 -8.67 42.24 -0.19
C GLU A 239 -7.92 43.26 0.65
N TYR A 240 -7.30 42.81 1.74
CA TYR A 240 -6.41 43.63 2.57
C TYR A 240 -5.21 44.13 1.77
N ASP A 241 -4.50 43.23 1.08
CA ASP A 241 -3.35 43.58 0.23
C ASP A 241 -3.75 44.58 -0.87
N ARG A 242 -4.91 44.38 -1.51
CA ARG A 242 -5.43 45.33 -2.51
C ARG A 242 -5.72 46.71 -1.91
N ALA A 243 -6.24 46.78 -0.69
CA ALA A 243 -6.48 48.04 -0.01
C ALA A 243 -5.16 48.74 0.40
N GLU A 244 -4.17 47.97 0.85
CA GLU A 244 -2.81 48.44 1.17
C GLU A 244 -2.13 48.99 -0.10
N ASP A 245 -2.16 48.26 -1.21
CA ASP A 245 -1.62 48.69 -2.50
C ASP A 245 -2.27 49.98 -2.99
N GLN A 246 -3.60 50.11 -2.84
CA GLN A 246 -4.31 51.35 -3.18
C GLN A 246 -3.88 52.53 -2.30
N ARG A 247 -3.64 52.31 -1.00
CA ARG A 247 -3.12 53.35 -0.10
C ARG A 247 -1.71 53.78 -0.50
N ILE A 248 -0.84 52.83 -0.83
CA ILE A 248 0.52 53.11 -1.30
C ILE A 248 0.48 53.92 -2.60
N LEU A 249 -0.38 53.52 -3.54
CA LEU A 249 -0.56 54.25 -4.80
C LEU A 249 -1.07 55.67 -4.57
N GLN A 250 -2.06 55.85 -3.69
CA GLN A 250 -2.58 57.18 -3.34
C GLN A 250 -1.51 58.05 -2.68
N ALA A 251 -0.72 57.50 -1.75
CA ALA A 251 0.38 58.22 -1.12
C ALA A 251 1.43 58.67 -2.17
N ALA A 252 1.79 57.79 -3.10
CA ALA A 252 2.71 58.12 -4.19
C ALA A 252 2.16 59.22 -5.11
N ILE A 253 0.86 59.17 -5.44
CA ILE A 253 0.21 60.24 -6.23
C ILE A 253 0.27 61.57 -5.48
N VAL A 254 -0.07 61.60 -4.19
CA VAL A 254 0.00 62.82 -3.38
C VAL A 254 1.43 63.37 -3.33
N GLU A 255 2.43 62.52 -3.08
CA GLU A 255 3.83 62.91 -3.07
C GLU A 255 4.26 63.51 -4.43
N THR A 256 3.87 62.89 -5.55
CA THR A 256 4.19 63.43 -6.88
C THR A 256 3.53 64.79 -7.13
N VAL A 257 2.27 64.98 -6.72
CA VAL A 257 1.56 66.26 -6.84
C VAL A 257 2.20 67.34 -5.96
N GLU A 258 2.62 66.99 -4.74
CA GLU A 258 3.33 67.92 -3.87
C GLU A 258 4.69 68.32 -4.45
N LEU A 259 5.44 67.37 -5.00
CA LEU A 259 6.70 67.65 -5.70
C LEU A 259 6.50 68.55 -6.92
N GLU A 260 5.42 68.38 -7.68
CA GLU A 260 5.07 69.27 -8.78
C GLU A 260 4.73 70.69 -8.31
N LYS A 261 3.96 70.82 -7.21
CA LYS A 261 3.68 72.12 -6.59
C LYS A 261 4.95 72.81 -6.12
N VAL A 262 5.86 72.07 -5.48
CA VAL A 262 7.16 72.61 -5.04
C VAL A 262 7.99 73.07 -6.23
N LYS A 263 8.07 72.26 -7.29
CA LYS A 263 8.77 72.64 -8.53
C LYS A 263 8.16 73.89 -9.18
N ALA A 264 6.83 73.98 -9.22
CA ALA A 264 6.14 75.16 -9.75
C ALA A 264 6.43 76.42 -8.91
N ALA A 265 6.42 76.31 -7.58
CA ALA A 265 6.76 77.40 -6.68
C ALA A 265 8.22 77.86 -6.84
N ILE A 266 9.16 76.92 -7.00
CA ILE A 266 10.58 77.24 -7.30
C ILE A 266 10.69 77.94 -8.65
N ALA A 267 9.99 77.46 -9.69
CA ALA A 267 10.00 78.10 -11.00
C ALA A 267 9.41 79.52 -10.97
N GLU A 268 8.35 79.75 -10.21
CA GLU A 268 7.76 81.08 -10.01
C GLU A 268 8.71 82.01 -9.26
N ARG A 269 9.35 81.52 -8.19
CA ARG A 269 10.38 82.26 -7.46
C ARG A 269 11.55 82.66 -8.36
N ASN A 270 12.07 81.71 -9.15
CA ASN A 270 13.13 81.98 -10.12
C ASN A 270 12.70 83.03 -11.15
N ARG A 271 11.45 82.99 -11.62
CA ARG A 271 10.90 84.01 -12.53
C ARG A 271 10.85 85.39 -11.88
N ASN A 272 10.48 85.46 -10.60
CA ASN A 272 10.45 86.72 -9.86
C ASN A 272 11.86 87.27 -9.59
N GLU A 273 12.82 86.40 -9.26
CA GLU A 273 14.24 86.76 -9.13
C GLU A 273 14.82 87.26 -10.46
N LEU A 274 14.48 86.63 -11.59
CA LEU A 274 14.83 87.10 -12.94
C LEU A 274 14.22 88.47 -13.27
N LYS A 275 12.95 88.71 -12.90
CA LYS A 275 12.32 90.03 -13.08
C LYS A 275 13.00 91.10 -12.22
N ALA A 276 13.31 90.79 -10.96
CA ALA A 276 13.98 91.71 -10.05
C ALA A 276 15.38 92.08 -10.55
N THR A 277 16.18 91.07 -10.93
CA THR A 277 17.52 91.29 -11.52
C THR A 277 17.46 92.04 -12.85
N HIS A 278 16.45 91.78 -13.69
CA HIS A 278 16.25 92.55 -14.92
C HIS A 278 15.90 94.01 -14.64
N HIS A 279 15.02 94.27 -13.66
CA HIS A 279 14.68 95.63 -13.23
C HIS A 279 15.89 96.37 -12.64
N GLU A 280 16.69 95.70 -11.80
CA GLU A 280 17.92 96.26 -11.25
C GLU A 280 18.94 96.58 -12.36
N ASN A 281 19.10 95.70 -13.35
CA ASN A 281 19.96 95.94 -14.49
C ASN A 281 19.47 97.10 -15.36
N LEU A 282 18.16 97.21 -15.61
CA LEU A 282 17.56 98.35 -16.30
C LEU A 282 17.79 99.66 -15.54
N SER A 283 17.62 99.65 -14.22
CA SER A 283 17.87 100.81 -13.36
C SER A 283 19.34 101.24 -13.43
N LYS A 284 20.29 100.30 -13.33
CA LYS A 284 21.73 100.57 -13.51
C LYS A 284 22.06 101.11 -14.89
N VAL A 285 21.39 100.63 -15.94
CA VAL A 285 21.57 101.16 -17.31
C VAL A 285 21.01 102.57 -17.43
N GLN A 286 19.83 102.84 -16.89
CA GLN A 286 19.24 104.18 -16.87
C GLN A 286 20.10 105.17 -16.08
N GLU A 287 20.64 104.75 -14.93
CA GLU A 287 21.56 105.56 -14.14
C GLU A 287 22.86 105.84 -14.91
N LYS A 288 23.44 104.84 -15.58
CA LYS A 288 24.58 105.05 -16.48
C LYS A 288 24.26 105.99 -17.64
N MET A 289 23.07 105.91 -18.22
CA MET A 289 22.65 106.82 -19.30
C MET A 289 22.49 108.24 -18.79
N ARG A 290 21.88 108.43 -17.62
CA ARG A 290 21.77 109.73 -16.95
C ARG A 290 23.14 110.31 -16.61
N LEU A 291 24.06 109.50 -16.09
CA LEU A 291 25.44 109.94 -15.84
C LEU A 291 26.15 110.38 -17.13
N LYS A 292 25.95 109.64 -18.24
CA LYS A 292 26.46 110.04 -19.56
C LYS A 292 25.82 111.32 -20.10
N GLU A 293 24.54 111.55 -19.81
CA GLU A 293 23.87 112.82 -20.16
C GLU A 293 24.43 113.98 -19.34
N GLN A 294 24.66 113.78 -18.04
CA GLN A 294 25.34 114.77 -17.19
C GLN A 294 26.78 115.03 -17.63
N GLU A 295 27.52 114.01 -18.06
CA GLU A 295 28.85 114.17 -18.67
C GLU A 295 28.77 114.99 -19.96
N LYS A 296 27.79 114.72 -20.84
CA LYS A 296 27.57 115.54 -22.05
C LYS A 296 27.17 116.97 -21.72
N GLU A 297 26.30 117.19 -20.75
CA GLU A 297 25.93 118.53 -20.29
C GLU A 297 27.15 119.27 -19.72
N HIS A 298 27.97 118.58 -18.95
CA HIS A 298 29.23 119.12 -18.43
C HIS A 298 30.22 119.42 -19.55
N ASP A 299 30.36 118.56 -20.56
CA ASP A 299 31.18 118.80 -21.75
C ASP A 299 30.68 120.00 -22.56
N ILE A 300 29.34 120.17 -22.70
CA ILE A 300 28.73 121.36 -23.30
C ILE A 300 29.03 122.61 -22.47
N LEU A 301 29.04 122.50 -21.14
CA LEU A 301 29.35 123.59 -20.23
C LEU A 301 30.83 123.99 -20.31
N ILE A 302 31.74 123.02 -20.37
CA ILE A 302 33.16 123.21 -20.66
C ILE A 302 33.32 123.86 -22.05
N TRP A 303 32.58 123.40 -23.06
CA TRP A 303 32.62 123.97 -24.39
C TRP A 303 32.15 125.43 -24.40
N LYS A 304 31.05 125.77 -23.72
CA LYS A 304 30.57 127.15 -23.55
C LYS A 304 31.53 128.02 -22.74
N GLN A 305 32.17 127.48 -21.70
CA GLN A 305 33.26 128.18 -21.01
C GLN A 305 34.46 128.38 -21.93
N GLY A 306 34.79 127.40 -22.76
CA GLY A 306 35.79 127.49 -23.81
C GLY A 306 35.46 128.56 -24.83
N GLU A 307 34.19 128.69 -25.21
CA GLU A 307 33.68 129.74 -26.11
C GLU A 307 33.71 131.12 -25.45
N GLN A 308 33.34 131.26 -24.17
CA GLN A 308 33.47 132.51 -23.42
C GLN A 308 34.93 132.91 -23.22
N LEU A 309 35.80 131.97 -22.89
CA LEU A 309 37.25 132.18 -22.84
C LEU A 309 37.80 132.49 -24.23
N ALA A 310 37.26 131.91 -25.30
CA ALA A 310 37.62 132.25 -26.68
C ALA A 310 37.16 133.65 -27.06
N LEU A 311 35.98 134.09 -26.62
CA LEU A 311 35.44 135.43 -26.82
C LEU A 311 36.22 136.48 -26.03
N GLN A 312 36.57 136.19 -24.77
CA GLN A 312 37.50 137.01 -23.97
C GLN A 312 38.88 137.03 -24.60
N ARG A 313 39.39 135.88 -25.06
CA ARG A 313 40.64 135.81 -25.82
C ARG A 313 40.52 136.50 -27.16
N GLU A 314 39.35 136.63 -27.78
CA GLU A 314 39.16 137.35 -29.03
C GLU A 314 39.14 138.86 -28.78
N GLN A 315 38.50 139.32 -27.71
CA GLN A 315 38.61 140.71 -27.23
C GLN A 315 40.06 141.04 -26.84
N GLN A 316 40.74 140.13 -26.15
CA GLN A 316 42.18 140.25 -25.84
C GLN A 316 43.05 140.08 -27.09
N ARG A 317 42.64 139.30 -28.10
CA ARG A 317 43.34 139.15 -29.39
C ARG A 317 43.09 140.34 -30.29
N VAL A 318 41.98 141.07 -30.22
CA VAL A 318 41.84 142.37 -30.91
C VAL A 318 42.77 143.39 -30.24
N ALA A 319 42.85 143.38 -28.90
CA ALA A 319 43.82 144.18 -28.15
C ALA A 319 45.30 143.71 -28.32
N ALA A 320 45.55 142.44 -28.65
CA ALA A 320 46.89 141.87 -28.84
C ALA A 320 47.27 141.65 -30.32
N ARG A 321 46.33 141.76 -31.28
CA ARG A 321 46.56 141.74 -32.74
C ARG A 321 47.13 143.07 -33.25
N GLU A 322 47.12 144.13 -32.45
CA GLU A 322 47.98 145.30 -32.65
C GLU A 322 49.42 145.09 -32.15
N LYS A 323 49.70 143.99 -31.42
CA LYS A 323 51.01 143.82 -30.78
C LYS A 323 51.76 142.54 -31.14
N ILE A 324 51.13 141.53 -31.74
CA ILE A 324 51.76 140.23 -32.02
C ILE A 324 51.25 139.61 -33.34
N THR A 325 51.55 140.25 -34.47
CA THR A 325 51.83 139.58 -35.75
C THR A 325 53.27 139.05 -35.75
N ALA A 326 53.64 138.27 -34.73
CA ALA A 326 54.93 137.61 -34.65
C ALA A 326 54.87 136.42 -33.68
N ARG A 327 55.12 135.21 -34.21
CA ARG A 327 55.39 133.93 -33.53
C ARG A 327 54.19 133.04 -33.17
N ALA A 328 53.91 132.20 -34.17
CA ALA A 328 54.09 130.75 -34.13
C ALA A 328 53.11 129.87 -33.32
N ALA A 329 52.65 128.85 -34.04
CA ALA A 329 51.70 127.81 -33.69
C ALA A 329 52.33 126.60 -32.99
N LYS A 330 51.50 125.88 -32.19
CA LYS A 330 51.52 124.46 -31.71
C LYS A 330 51.25 124.40 -30.20
N MET A 331 50.48 123.48 -29.61
CA MET A 331 49.58 122.41 -30.07
C MET A 331 48.71 121.96 -28.88
N ALA A 332 47.62 121.25 -29.17
CA ALA A 332 46.59 120.79 -28.25
C ALA A 332 46.86 119.40 -27.65
N ILE A 333 46.08 119.14 -26.61
CA ILE A 333 45.88 117.96 -25.75
C ILE A 333 45.43 116.71 -26.52
N MET A 334 45.72 115.49 -26.02
CA MET A 334 44.72 114.40 -25.77
C MET A 334 45.33 113.00 -25.48
N SER A 335 44.69 112.27 -24.55
CA SER A 335 44.08 110.91 -24.75
C SER A 335 44.31 109.94 -23.56
N ASP A 336 43.22 109.37 -23.03
CA ASP A 336 43.22 108.22 -22.10
C ASP A 336 41.97 107.32 -22.36
N SER A 337 41.95 106.65 -23.52
CA SER A 337 40.86 105.76 -23.97
C SER A 337 41.17 104.25 -23.82
N ASP A 338 42.43 103.89 -23.55
CA ASP A 338 42.89 102.51 -23.76
C ASP A 338 42.92 101.64 -22.50
N ASN A 339 42.79 102.23 -21.30
CA ASN A 339 42.82 101.47 -20.04
C ASN A 339 41.48 100.83 -19.63
N VAL A 340 40.34 101.25 -20.20
CA VAL A 340 39.01 100.73 -19.83
C VAL A 340 38.67 99.44 -20.58
N LYS A 341 39.08 99.32 -21.85
CA LYS A 341 38.80 98.13 -22.69
C LYS A 341 39.58 96.88 -22.26
N ALA A 342 40.77 97.06 -21.68
CA ALA A 342 41.59 95.94 -21.21
C ALA A 342 41.01 95.25 -19.95
N ARG A 343 40.37 96.01 -19.05
CA ARG A 343 39.80 95.47 -17.79
C ARG A 343 38.46 94.75 -17.96
N GLU A 344 37.68 95.07 -19.00
CA GLU A 344 36.40 94.39 -19.26
C GLU A 344 36.59 93.03 -19.97
N ALA A 345 37.63 92.89 -20.81
CA ALA A 345 37.93 91.64 -21.50
C ALA A 345 38.45 90.53 -20.56
N GLU A 346 39.25 90.90 -19.55
CA GLU A 346 39.80 89.94 -18.58
C GLU A 346 38.74 89.41 -17.60
N LYS A 347 37.75 90.25 -17.22
CA LYS A 347 36.65 89.83 -16.34
C LYS A 347 35.68 88.86 -17.03
N ARG A 348 35.46 89.00 -18.34
CA ARG A 348 34.59 88.07 -19.09
C ARG A 348 35.22 86.67 -19.21
N ARG A 349 36.52 86.58 -19.54
CA ARG A 349 37.23 85.28 -19.62
C ARG A 349 37.19 84.48 -18.31
N LYS A 350 37.33 85.14 -17.15
CA LYS A 350 37.29 84.47 -15.84
C LYS A 350 35.90 83.95 -15.46
N ILE A 351 34.83 84.54 -16.00
CA ILE A 351 33.46 84.07 -15.77
C ILE A 351 33.16 82.87 -16.67
N ASP A 352 33.56 82.93 -17.94
CA ASP A 352 33.32 81.84 -18.90
C ASP A 352 34.07 80.55 -18.50
N GLU A 353 35.33 80.66 -18.05
CA GLU A 353 36.09 79.51 -17.53
C GLU A 353 35.47 78.89 -16.27
N ARG A 354 34.78 79.70 -15.44
CA ARG A 354 34.13 79.20 -14.23
C ARG A 354 32.86 78.44 -14.56
N ILE A 355 32.09 78.92 -15.53
CA ILE A 355 30.88 78.26 -16.03
C ILE A 355 31.23 76.91 -16.69
N GLU A 356 32.30 76.86 -17.51
CA GLU A 356 32.75 75.60 -18.12
C GLU A 356 33.17 74.55 -17.07
N ARG A 357 33.88 74.97 -16.01
CA ARG A 357 34.27 74.05 -14.92
C ARG A 357 33.07 73.57 -14.12
N GLU A 358 32.09 74.43 -13.86
CA GLU A 358 30.85 74.05 -13.16
C GLU A 358 29.97 73.12 -14.01
N GLN A 359 29.86 73.34 -15.32
CA GLN A 359 29.18 72.42 -16.24
C GLN A 359 29.89 71.06 -16.35
N ALA A 360 31.22 71.04 -16.42
CA ALA A 360 31.97 69.78 -16.45
C ALA A 360 31.80 68.95 -15.16
N ASN A 361 31.75 69.61 -14.00
CA ASN A 361 31.45 68.95 -12.73
C ASN A 361 30.01 68.46 -12.63
N PHE A 362 29.04 69.23 -13.16
CA PHE A 362 27.64 68.81 -13.20
C PHE A 362 27.46 67.55 -14.06
N ASN A 363 28.04 67.52 -15.26
CA ASN A 363 27.98 66.36 -16.15
C ASN A 363 28.61 65.11 -15.52
N ARG A 364 29.75 65.23 -14.83
CA ARG A 364 30.34 64.11 -14.07
C ARG A 364 29.42 63.57 -12.98
N LEU A 365 28.78 64.44 -12.21
CA LEU A 365 27.85 64.03 -11.15
C LEU A 365 26.58 63.38 -11.72
N GLU A 366 26.15 63.80 -12.91
CA GLU A 366 25.01 63.22 -13.61
C GLU A 366 25.34 61.82 -14.15
N ASP A 367 26.53 61.65 -14.74
CA ASP A 367 27.06 60.36 -15.17
C ASP A 367 27.23 59.37 -13.99
N GLU A 368 27.75 59.83 -12.84
CA GLU A 368 27.85 59.02 -11.63
C GLU A 368 26.48 58.60 -11.10
N LYS A 369 25.47 59.48 -11.12
CA LYS A 369 24.09 59.12 -10.74
C LYS A 369 23.49 58.07 -11.66
N VAL A 370 23.75 58.16 -12.97
CA VAL A 370 23.30 57.16 -13.94
C VAL A 370 24.01 55.82 -13.70
N ALA A 371 25.32 55.83 -13.45
CA ALA A 371 26.09 54.62 -13.13
C ALA A 371 25.59 53.93 -11.85
N ILE A 372 25.34 54.70 -10.78
CA ILE A 372 24.80 54.16 -9.51
C ILE A 372 23.39 53.59 -9.72
N LYS A 373 22.51 54.26 -10.48
CA LYS A 373 21.18 53.74 -10.80
C LYS A 373 21.25 52.43 -11.60
N GLN A 374 22.15 52.35 -12.57
CA GLN A 374 22.34 51.12 -13.36
C GLN A 374 22.91 49.98 -12.50
N ALA A 375 23.87 50.27 -11.61
CA ALA A 375 24.43 49.29 -10.68
C ALA A 375 23.36 48.75 -9.73
N LYS A 376 22.53 49.62 -9.12
CA LYS A 376 21.40 49.21 -8.27
C LYS A 376 20.39 48.37 -9.03
N LYS A 377 20.03 48.75 -10.27
CA LYS A 377 19.10 47.98 -11.10
C LYS A 377 19.65 46.59 -11.43
N LYS A 378 20.96 46.47 -11.70
CA LYS A 378 21.63 45.19 -11.95
C LYS A 378 21.65 44.32 -10.70
N GLN A 379 21.96 44.90 -9.54
CA GLN A 379 21.95 44.19 -8.26
C GLN A 379 20.53 43.68 -7.92
N MET A 380 19.51 44.53 -8.03
CA MET A 380 18.12 44.14 -7.76
C MET A 380 17.63 43.03 -8.71
N LYS A 381 18.07 43.05 -9.98
CA LYS A 381 17.80 41.97 -10.94
C LYS A 381 18.46 40.66 -10.52
N VAL A 382 19.71 40.69 -10.04
CA VAL A 382 20.40 39.48 -9.56
C VAL A 382 19.71 38.92 -8.33
N GLU A 383 19.38 39.75 -7.35
CA GLU A 383 18.69 39.35 -6.12
C GLU A 383 17.31 38.73 -6.43
N MET A 384 16.55 39.34 -7.35
CA MET A 384 15.26 38.80 -7.81
C MET A 384 15.42 37.44 -8.50
N LEU A 385 16.42 37.28 -9.38
CA LEU A 385 16.70 36.00 -10.04
C LEU A 385 17.12 34.92 -9.04
N THR A 386 17.96 35.26 -8.05
CA THR A 386 18.34 34.31 -6.99
C THR A 386 17.15 33.91 -6.12
N SER A 387 16.26 34.86 -5.79
CA SER A 387 15.04 34.56 -5.03
C SER A 387 14.11 33.62 -5.81
N LEU A 388 13.91 33.88 -7.10
CA LEU A 388 13.12 33.00 -7.97
C LEU A 388 13.74 31.61 -8.11
N ASP A 389 15.07 31.51 -8.24
CA ASP A 389 15.78 30.22 -8.33
C ASP A 389 15.67 29.41 -7.02
N VAL A 390 15.70 30.08 -5.87
CA VAL A 390 15.45 29.46 -4.56
C VAL A 390 14.01 28.95 -4.47
N GLN A 391 13.02 29.76 -4.84
CA GLN A 391 11.62 29.35 -4.84
C GLN A 391 11.33 28.19 -5.80
N LEU A 392 11.98 28.16 -6.97
CA LEU A 392 11.88 27.05 -7.91
C LEU A 392 12.46 25.77 -7.31
N LYS A 393 13.66 25.82 -6.73
CA LYS A 393 14.28 24.67 -6.05
C LYS A 393 13.45 24.17 -4.86
N GLU A 394 12.82 25.06 -4.10
CA GLU A 394 11.91 24.70 -3.02
C GLU A 394 10.69 23.95 -3.54
N LYS A 395 10.06 24.44 -4.62
CA LYS A 395 8.94 23.76 -5.29
C LYS A 395 9.34 22.43 -5.88
N GLU A 396 10.50 22.33 -6.52
CA GLU A 396 11.04 21.06 -7.05
C GLU A 396 11.24 20.03 -5.95
N LYS A 397 11.77 20.43 -4.78
CA LYS A 397 11.91 19.55 -3.61
C LYS A 397 10.55 19.04 -3.12
N VAL A 398 9.53 19.91 -3.06
CA VAL A 398 8.17 19.50 -2.65
C VAL A 398 7.58 18.51 -3.65
N VAL A 399 7.68 18.80 -4.96
CA VAL A 399 7.19 17.89 -6.01
C VAL A 399 7.91 16.54 -5.96
N HIS A 400 9.24 16.55 -5.76
CA HIS A 400 10.00 15.31 -5.65
C HIS A 400 9.58 14.50 -4.41
N LYS A 401 9.31 15.15 -3.29
CA LYS A 401 8.82 14.49 -2.07
C LYS A 401 7.42 13.90 -2.29
N GLU A 402 6.50 14.64 -2.91
CA GLU A 402 5.17 14.12 -3.26
C GLU A 402 5.23 12.93 -4.22
N LEU A 403 6.16 12.93 -5.18
CA LEU A 403 6.40 11.80 -6.08
C LEU A 403 6.94 10.58 -5.34
N GLN A 404 7.84 10.78 -4.37
CA GLN A 404 8.34 9.69 -3.50
C GLN A 404 7.21 9.10 -2.66
N GLU A 405 6.40 9.93 -2.00
CA GLU A 405 5.26 9.47 -1.19
C GLU A 405 4.23 8.70 -2.04
N LYS A 406 3.95 9.17 -3.27
CA LYS A 406 3.08 8.45 -4.23
C LYS A 406 3.67 7.11 -4.65
N HIS A 407 4.99 7.04 -4.86
CA HIS A 407 5.68 5.81 -5.23
C HIS A 407 5.66 4.79 -4.08
N GLU A 408 5.95 5.22 -2.85
CA GLU A 408 5.87 4.37 -1.66
C GLU A 408 4.45 3.85 -1.42
N LEU A 409 3.43 4.70 -1.61
CA LEU A 409 2.03 4.30 -1.53
C LEU A 409 1.68 3.26 -2.61
N ALA A 410 2.13 3.46 -3.84
CA ALA A 410 1.91 2.52 -4.93
C ALA A 410 2.56 1.15 -4.67
N GLN A 411 3.80 1.14 -4.16
CA GLN A 411 4.49 -0.09 -3.75
C GLN A 411 3.73 -0.80 -2.62
N THR A 412 3.28 -0.07 -1.60
CA THR A 412 2.52 -0.64 -0.49
C THR A 412 1.20 -1.23 -0.97
N LEU A 413 0.52 -0.59 -1.92
CA LEU A 413 -0.69 -1.14 -2.53
C LEU A 413 -0.40 -2.41 -3.33
N GLU A 414 0.69 -2.44 -4.11
CA GLU A 414 1.09 -3.62 -4.87
C GLU A 414 1.44 -4.81 -3.97
N GLU A 415 2.16 -4.58 -2.86
CA GLU A 415 2.43 -5.60 -1.85
C GLU A 415 1.13 -6.12 -1.21
N ASN A 416 0.21 -5.23 -0.83
CA ASN A 416 -1.09 -5.63 -0.30
C ASN A 416 -1.89 -6.48 -1.30
N PHE A 417 -1.91 -6.11 -2.58
CA PHE A 417 -2.59 -6.90 -3.61
C PHE A 417 -1.97 -8.30 -3.74
N ARG A 418 -0.64 -8.41 -3.75
CA ARG A 418 0.05 -9.71 -3.79
C ARG A 418 -0.27 -10.56 -2.56
N ASP A 419 -0.32 -9.95 -1.38
CA ASP A 419 -0.70 -10.64 -0.14
C ASP A 419 -2.15 -11.15 -0.19
N TYR A 420 -3.07 -10.36 -0.75
CA TYR A 420 -4.46 -10.78 -0.95
C TYR A 420 -4.57 -11.94 -1.95
N GLU A 421 -3.89 -11.85 -3.09
CA GLU A 421 -3.86 -12.93 -4.10
C GLU A 421 -3.28 -14.21 -3.52
N GLN A 422 -2.21 -14.12 -2.72
CA GLN A 422 -1.60 -15.26 -2.07
C GLN A 422 -2.54 -15.89 -1.03
N LYS A 423 -3.20 -15.08 -0.19
CA LYS A 423 -4.19 -15.58 0.77
C LYS A 423 -5.38 -16.25 0.08
N GLU A 424 -5.83 -15.71 -1.05
CA GLU A 424 -6.90 -16.31 -1.83
C GLU A 424 -6.46 -17.66 -2.44
N ALA A 425 -5.25 -17.72 -2.99
CA ALA A 425 -4.66 -18.94 -3.51
C ALA A 425 -4.52 -20.02 -2.42
N ASP A 426 -4.05 -19.64 -1.24
CA ASP A 426 -3.91 -20.54 -0.08
C ASP A 426 -5.28 -21.06 0.39
N LEU A 427 -6.29 -20.19 0.48
CA LEU A 427 -7.66 -20.61 0.82
C LEU A 427 -8.24 -21.58 -0.21
N LYS A 428 -7.98 -21.35 -1.50
CA LYS A 428 -8.42 -22.23 -2.59
C LYS A 428 -7.70 -23.58 -2.54
N ALA A 429 -6.39 -23.58 -2.27
CA ALA A 429 -5.60 -24.79 -2.08
C ALA A 429 -6.08 -25.59 -0.85
N LEU A 430 -6.36 -24.92 0.26
CA LEU A 430 -6.86 -25.52 1.48
C LEU A 430 -8.25 -26.14 1.27
N LYS A 431 -9.18 -25.42 0.61
CA LYS A 431 -10.50 -25.96 0.22
C LYS A 431 -10.36 -27.18 -0.68
N LYS A 432 -9.50 -27.12 -1.70
CA LYS A 432 -9.24 -28.24 -2.61
C LYS A 432 -8.68 -29.46 -1.87
N HIS A 433 -7.72 -29.24 -0.96
CA HIS A 433 -7.13 -30.30 -0.14
C HIS A 433 -8.16 -30.93 0.81
N ARG A 434 -8.99 -30.12 1.47
CA ARG A 434 -10.07 -30.60 2.34
C ARG A 434 -11.08 -31.44 1.56
N ASN A 435 -11.51 -30.97 0.39
CA ASN A 435 -12.45 -31.70 -0.46
C ASN A 435 -11.85 -33.00 -0.99
N TYR A 436 -10.57 -33.00 -1.38
CA TYR A 436 -9.88 -34.21 -1.81
C TYR A 436 -9.75 -35.22 -0.68
N LYS A 437 -9.35 -34.78 0.53
CA LYS A 437 -9.27 -35.64 1.71
C LYS A 437 -10.62 -36.27 2.03
N HIS A 438 -11.68 -35.46 2.08
CA HIS A 438 -13.03 -35.95 2.31
C HIS A 438 -13.50 -36.93 1.23
N GLY A 439 -13.27 -36.61 -0.05
CA GLY A 439 -13.59 -37.52 -1.15
C GLY A 439 -12.83 -38.84 -1.08
N SER A 440 -11.56 -38.81 -0.70
CA SER A 440 -10.74 -40.01 -0.49
C SER A 440 -11.24 -40.85 0.68
N GLU A 441 -11.65 -40.23 1.79
CA GLU A 441 -12.24 -40.91 2.95
C GLU A 441 -13.54 -41.61 2.56
N VAL A 442 -14.44 -40.91 1.85
CA VAL A 442 -15.70 -41.49 1.35
C VAL A 442 -15.44 -42.63 0.38
N TYR A 443 -14.48 -42.47 -0.55
CA TYR A 443 -14.14 -43.53 -1.50
C TYR A 443 -13.57 -44.77 -0.81
N THR A 444 -12.75 -44.58 0.23
CA THR A 444 -12.21 -45.67 1.05
C THR A 444 -13.33 -46.39 1.80
N GLN A 445 -14.27 -45.65 2.40
CA GLN A 445 -15.44 -46.23 3.06
C GLN A 445 -16.30 -47.05 2.08
N ILE A 446 -16.51 -46.56 0.86
CA ILE A 446 -17.26 -47.29 -0.18
C ILE A 446 -16.54 -48.59 -0.55
N ILE A 447 -15.21 -48.56 -0.73
CA ILE A 447 -14.42 -49.75 -1.04
C ILE A 447 -14.49 -50.74 0.13
N ASP A 448 -14.29 -50.28 1.37
CA ASP A 448 -14.30 -51.13 2.55
C ASP A 448 -15.68 -51.78 2.74
N ASP A 449 -16.76 -51.03 2.56
CA ASP A 449 -18.13 -51.55 2.64
C ASP A 449 -18.43 -52.53 1.50
N ALA A 450 -18.00 -52.24 0.28
CA ALA A 450 -18.16 -53.15 -0.85
C ALA A 450 -17.35 -54.44 -0.68
N GLN A 451 -16.12 -54.34 -0.17
CA GLN A 451 -15.28 -55.50 0.15
C GLN A 451 -15.87 -56.32 1.28
N LYS A 452 -16.35 -55.69 2.36
CA LYS A 452 -17.04 -56.40 3.46
C LYS A 452 -18.26 -57.15 2.93
N ARG A 453 -19.14 -56.47 2.18
CA ARG A 453 -20.32 -57.10 1.57
C ARG A 453 -19.95 -58.24 0.62
N TYR A 454 -18.90 -58.06 -0.18
CA TYR A 454 -18.41 -59.09 -1.10
C TYR A 454 -17.91 -60.32 -0.33
N VAL A 455 -17.06 -60.15 0.68
CA VAL A 455 -16.54 -61.24 1.53
C VAL A 455 -17.68 -61.94 2.26
N GLU A 456 -18.61 -61.18 2.85
CA GLU A 456 -19.82 -61.73 3.50
C GLU A 456 -20.69 -62.51 2.50
N SER A 457 -20.78 -62.08 1.24
CA SER A 457 -21.56 -62.76 0.20
C SER A 457 -20.90 -64.02 -0.37
N GLN A 458 -19.58 -64.16 -0.30
CA GLN A 458 -18.86 -65.30 -0.90
C GLN A 458 -18.80 -66.52 0.03
N ASP A 459 -18.71 -66.31 1.34
CA ASP A 459 -18.41 -67.39 2.31
C ASP A 459 -19.46 -67.58 3.40
N HIS A 460 -20.57 -66.84 3.39
CA HIS A 460 -21.67 -67.07 4.31
C HIS A 460 -22.93 -67.50 3.58
N MET A 461 -23.19 -68.81 3.60
CA MET A 461 -24.56 -69.31 3.50
C MET A 461 -25.40 -68.56 4.54
N PRO A 462 -26.50 -67.89 4.15
CA PRO A 462 -27.37 -67.19 5.07
C PRO A 462 -27.74 -68.09 6.24
N ASP A 463 -27.79 -67.55 7.45
CA ASP A 463 -28.02 -68.36 8.65
C ASP A 463 -29.34 -69.15 8.60
N VAL A 464 -30.29 -68.69 7.78
CA VAL A 464 -31.55 -69.39 7.47
C VAL A 464 -31.30 -70.65 6.62
N GLU A 465 -30.47 -70.54 5.58
CA GLU A 465 -30.06 -71.66 4.73
C GLU A 465 -29.12 -72.62 5.48
N LYS A 466 -28.23 -72.12 6.34
CA LYS A 466 -27.42 -72.96 7.26
C LYS A 466 -28.29 -73.78 8.19
N LYS A 467 -29.39 -73.21 8.70
CA LYS A 467 -30.34 -73.92 9.58
C LYS A 467 -31.15 -74.97 8.81
N LEU A 468 -31.60 -74.66 7.59
CA LEU A 468 -32.28 -75.61 6.70
C LEU A 468 -31.35 -76.75 6.27
N GLN A 469 -30.11 -76.42 5.86
CA GLN A 469 -29.12 -77.43 5.53
C GLN A 469 -28.66 -78.20 6.74
N ARG A 470 -28.64 -77.65 7.97
CA ARG A 470 -28.36 -78.43 9.18
C ARG A 470 -29.32 -79.60 9.34
N THR A 471 -30.62 -79.39 9.10
CA THR A 471 -31.59 -80.49 9.12
C THR A 471 -31.37 -81.52 8.00
N PHE A 472 -30.83 -81.12 6.85
CA PHE A 472 -30.45 -82.05 5.77
C PHE A 472 -29.10 -82.76 6.05
N LEU A 473 -28.12 -82.06 6.62
CA LEU A 473 -26.78 -82.54 6.96
C LEU A 473 -26.79 -83.44 8.21
N GLU A 474 -27.70 -83.20 9.16
CA GLU A 474 -27.94 -84.07 10.33
C GLU A 474 -28.83 -85.29 9.98
N ALA A 475 -29.58 -85.23 8.87
CA ALA A 475 -30.38 -86.35 8.36
C ALA A 475 -29.61 -87.22 7.36
N LEU A 476 -28.41 -86.80 6.94
CA LEU A 476 -27.49 -87.62 6.16
C LEU A 476 -26.81 -88.62 7.10
N PRO A 477 -27.09 -89.93 6.95
CA PRO A 477 -26.51 -90.94 7.81
C PRO A 477 -25.01 -91.03 7.54
N THR A 478 -24.21 -91.00 8.61
CA THR A 478 -22.76 -91.26 8.59
C THR A 478 -22.40 -92.58 7.94
#